data_AF-A0A947ULK1-F1
#
_entry.id   AF-A0A947ULK1-F1
#
_cell.length_a   1.000
_cell.length_b   1.000
_cell.length_c   1.000
_cell.angle_alpha   90.00
_cell.angle_beta   90.00
_cell.angle_gamma   90.00
#
_symmetry.space_group_name_H-M   'P 1'
#
loop_
_entity.id
_entity.type
_entity.pdbx_description
1 polymer ?
#
loop_
_entity_poly.entity_id
_entity_poly.type
_entity_poly.pdbx_seq_one_letter_code
_entity_poly.pdbx_strand_id
1 'polypeptide(L)'
;MSLSPGQLLRGLAVVVFLAVWAFLAHTSSSGKGSADLSVLLGVAPIVAALGLLFWRNRHPLLTGTVSLALLGGLAWLWPTLRENVALLFFIQHLGTNLALGALFGRSLLGDGEALITQLARAVHQGELSERKRLYTRQATLAWTLFFLGNALISAILWLLAPHPVWSIFANLMSAPLLAAMFIGEHLWRARVLPPDERPSIAQVARAYRMRNRQPGPATDLKTPQPPANPS
;
A
#
# COMPACT_ATOMS: atom_id res chain seq x y z
N MET A 1 12.44 21.47 -3.90
CA MET A 1 11.01 21.45 -3.54
C MET A 1 10.93 21.63 -2.03
N SER A 2 10.46 22.78 -1.53
CA SER A 2 10.20 22.98 -0.11
C SER A 2 8.81 22.46 0.22
N LEU A 3 8.70 21.46 1.09
CA LEU A 3 7.41 20.94 1.57
C LEU A 3 6.69 22.05 2.36
N SER A 4 5.38 22.16 2.20
CA SER A 4 4.62 23.14 2.99
C SER A 4 4.56 22.71 4.47
N PRO A 5 4.47 23.65 5.43
CA PRO A 5 4.35 23.30 6.84
C PRO A 5 3.19 22.33 7.13
N GLY A 6 2.07 22.46 6.41
CA GLY A 6 0.93 21.54 6.52
C GLY A 6 1.24 20.12 6.02
N GLN A 7 2.07 19.96 4.99
CA GLN A 7 2.51 18.64 4.53
C GLN A 7 3.47 17.98 5.55
N LEU A 8 4.36 18.77 6.16
CA LEU A 8 5.26 18.29 7.20
C LEU A 8 4.48 17.85 8.45
N LEU A 9 3.51 18.63 8.91
CA LEU A 9 2.65 18.28 10.04
C LEU A 9 1.85 17.01 9.78
N ARG A 10 1.26 16.86 8.58
CA ARG A 10 0.54 15.64 8.21
C ARG A 10 1.46 14.42 8.17
N GLY A 11 2.65 14.57 7.60
CA GLY A 11 3.67 13.50 7.58
C GLY A 11 4.06 13.09 8.99
N LEU A 12 4.36 14.05 9.86
CA LEU A 12 4.71 13.81 11.26
C LEU A 12 3.56 13.10 12.00
N ALA A 13 2.32 13.55 11.81
CA ALA A 13 1.15 12.93 12.44
C ALA A 13 1.01 11.44 12.05
N VAL A 14 1.24 11.10 10.77
CA VAL A 14 1.24 9.70 10.31
C VAL A 14 2.35 8.90 10.97
N VAL A 15 3.58 9.44 11.05
CA VAL A 15 4.70 8.74 11.70
C VAL A 15 4.43 8.50 13.19
N VAL A 16 3.94 9.51 13.90
CA VAL A 16 3.59 9.39 15.33
C VAL A 16 2.47 8.36 15.51
N PHE A 17 1.43 8.41 14.67
CA PHE A 17 0.34 7.42 14.71
C PHE A 17 0.85 6.00 14.53
N LEU A 18 1.69 5.75 13.51
CA LEU A 18 2.27 4.43 13.26
C LEU A 18 3.16 3.95 14.42
N ALA A 19 3.93 4.85 15.02
CA ALA A 19 4.78 4.52 16.17
C ALA A 19 3.95 4.17 17.42
N VAL A 20 2.90 4.94 17.71
CA VAL A 20 1.97 4.67 18.80
C VAL A 20 1.26 3.33 18.56
N TRP A 21 0.78 3.09 17.34
CA TRP A 21 0.15 1.83 16.97
C TRP A 21 1.08 0.64 17.17
N ALA A 22 2.32 0.72 16.67
CA ALA A 22 3.32 -0.33 16.82
C ALA A 22 3.64 -0.63 18.29
N PHE A 23 3.74 0.40 19.12
CA PHE A 23 3.94 0.24 20.55
C PHE A 23 2.75 -0.44 21.23
N LEU A 24 1.52 -0.02 20.93
CA LEU A 24 0.30 -0.63 21.48
C LEU A 24 0.13 -2.09 21.04
N ALA A 25 0.48 -2.41 19.80
CA ALA A 25 0.48 -3.78 19.29
C ALA A 25 1.54 -4.63 20.01
N HIS A 26 2.72 -4.06 20.30
CA HIS A 26 3.76 -4.75 21.06
C HIS A 26 3.33 -5.06 22.49
N THR A 27 2.84 -4.07 23.23
CA THR A 27 2.39 -4.27 24.62
C THR A 27 1.25 -5.28 24.69
N SER A 28 0.26 -5.14 23.80
CA SER A 28 -0.88 -6.06 23.69
C SER A 28 -0.46 -7.50 23.43
N SER A 29 0.42 -7.73 22.45
CA SER A 29 0.84 -9.08 22.07
C SER A 29 1.91 -9.69 22.97
N SER A 30 2.57 -8.89 23.81
CA SER A 30 3.53 -9.37 24.83
C SER A 30 2.86 -9.71 26.18
N GLY A 31 1.53 -9.64 26.25
CA GLY A 31 0.75 -9.97 27.45
C GLY A 31 0.64 -8.82 28.46
N LYS A 32 0.94 -7.58 28.05
CA LYS A 32 0.86 -6.38 28.90
C LYS A 32 -0.31 -5.50 28.47
N GLY A 33 -1.37 -5.45 29.26
CA GLY A 33 -2.52 -4.57 29.02
C GLY A 33 -3.86 -5.27 29.27
N SER A 34 -4.96 -4.56 28.98
CA SER A 34 -6.28 -5.17 29.04
C SER A 34 -6.55 -6.01 27.79
N ALA A 35 -7.00 -7.24 27.99
CA ALA A 35 -7.28 -8.17 26.90
C ALA A 35 -8.29 -7.60 25.89
N ASP A 36 -9.31 -6.85 26.36
CA ASP A 36 -10.32 -6.26 25.48
C ASP A 36 -9.76 -5.17 24.56
N LEU A 37 -8.89 -4.29 25.09
CA LEU A 37 -8.24 -3.27 24.24
C LEU A 37 -7.29 -3.93 23.24
N SER A 38 -6.58 -4.99 23.65
CA SER A 38 -5.68 -5.73 22.77
C SER A 38 -6.42 -6.44 21.63
N VAL A 39 -7.55 -7.08 21.91
CA VAL A 39 -8.40 -7.68 20.85
C VAL A 39 -8.93 -6.59 19.93
N LEU A 40 -9.43 -5.48 20.48
CA LEU A 40 -9.94 -4.35 19.69
C LEU A 40 -8.87 -3.81 18.72
N LEU A 41 -7.63 -3.62 19.21
CA LEU A 41 -6.50 -3.18 18.40
C LEU A 41 -6.16 -4.19 17.29
N GLY A 42 -6.19 -5.48 17.60
CA GLY A 42 -5.91 -6.54 16.62
C GLY A 42 -6.95 -6.62 15.49
N VAL A 43 -8.24 -6.48 15.82
CA VAL A 43 -9.34 -6.60 14.84
C VAL A 43 -9.66 -5.29 14.11
N ALA A 44 -9.33 -4.13 14.67
CA ALA A 44 -9.66 -2.83 14.09
C ALA A 44 -9.20 -2.63 12.64
N PRO A 45 -7.97 -3.01 12.21
CA PRO A 45 -7.56 -2.89 10.81
C PRO A 45 -8.43 -3.73 9.85
N ILE A 46 -8.85 -4.92 10.30
CA ILE A 46 -9.69 -5.82 9.51
C ILE A 46 -11.09 -5.21 9.37
N VAL A 47 -11.68 -4.76 10.47
CA VAL A 47 -13.00 -4.09 10.49
C VAL A 47 -12.98 -2.84 9.61
N ALA A 48 -11.91 -2.03 9.70
CA ALA A 48 -11.76 -0.84 8.88
C ALA A 48 -11.66 -1.18 7.38
N ALA A 49 -10.87 -2.18 7.01
CA ALA A 49 -10.72 -2.63 5.62
C ALA A 49 -12.06 -3.13 5.04
N LEU A 50 -12.80 -3.94 5.81
CA LEU A 50 -14.12 -4.43 5.43
C LEU A 50 -15.15 -3.28 5.32
N GLY A 51 -15.13 -2.35 6.26
CA GLY A 51 -15.96 -1.15 6.22
C GLY A 51 -15.73 -0.31 4.97
N LEU A 52 -14.47 -0.08 4.58
CA LEU A 52 -14.11 0.62 3.35
C LEU A 52 -14.54 -0.12 2.08
N LEU A 53 -14.41 -1.45 2.06
CA LEU A 53 -14.85 -2.28 0.94
C LEU A 53 -16.37 -2.21 0.74
N PHE A 54 -17.11 -2.25 1.84
CA PHE A 54 -18.56 -2.20 1.85
C PHE A 54 -19.14 -0.80 1.69
N TRP A 55 -18.37 0.26 1.96
CA TRP A 55 -18.80 1.66 1.86
C TRP A 55 -19.38 2.03 0.49
N ARG A 56 -18.84 1.44 -0.59
CA ARG A 56 -19.27 1.76 -1.97
C ARG A 56 -20.24 0.74 -2.57
N ASN A 57 -20.77 -0.20 -1.77
CA ASN A 57 -21.53 -1.31 -2.30
C ASN A 57 -22.93 -0.88 -2.77
N ARG A 58 -23.37 -1.44 -3.90
CA ARG A 58 -24.68 -1.15 -4.51
C ARG A 58 -25.82 -1.98 -3.90
N HIS A 59 -25.52 -2.97 -3.06
CA HIS A 59 -26.50 -3.85 -2.41
C HIS A 59 -26.47 -3.69 -0.87
N PRO A 60 -27.23 -2.75 -0.30
CA PRO A 60 -27.15 -2.43 1.13
C PRO A 60 -27.67 -3.56 2.03
N LEU A 61 -28.67 -4.34 1.58
CA LEU A 61 -29.24 -5.45 2.36
C LEU A 61 -28.26 -6.62 2.54
N LEU A 62 -27.59 -7.04 1.46
CA LEU A 62 -26.52 -8.06 1.52
C LEU A 62 -25.36 -7.57 2.39
N THR A 63 -24.98 -6.30 2.24
CA THR A 63 -23.93 -5.67 3.05
C THR A 63 -24.28 -5.66 4.53
N GLY A 64 -25.53 -5.30 4.87
CA GLY A 64 -26.02 -5.30 6.24
C GLY A 64 -26.04 -6.70 6.84
N THR A 65 -26.51 -7.69 6.08
CA THR A 65 -26.54 -9.10 6.50
C THR A 65 -25.15 -9.65 6.76
N VAL A 66 -24.20 -9.43 5.84
CA VAL A 66 -22.80 -9.83 6.01
C VAL A 66 -22.15 -9.11 7.19
N SER A 67 -22.40 -7.81 7.36
CA SER A 67 -21.86 -7.03 8.48
C SER A 67 -22.39 -7.52 9.82
N LEU A 68 -23.68 -7.82 9.93
CA LEU A 68 -24.29 -8.38 11.14
C LEU A 68 -23.75 -9.78 11.45
N ALA A 69 -23.59 -10.63 10.43
CA ALA A 69 -22.98 -11.95 10.60
C ALA A 69 -21.53 -11.85 11.08
N LEU A 70 -20.75 -10.91 10.55
CA LEU A 70 -19.37 -10.65 10.98
C LEU A 70 -19.30 -10.13 12.41
N LEU A 71 -20.18 -9.19 12.78
CA LEU A 71 -20.25 -8.66 14.15
C LEU A 71 -20.69 -9.75 15.14
N GLY A 72 -21.69 -10.56 14.78
CA GLY A 72 -22.13 -11.69 15.60
C GLY A 72 -21.03 -12.74 15.76
N GLY A 73 -20.31 -13.06 14.68
CA GLY A 73 -19.16 -13.96 14.73
C GLY A 73 -18.02 -13.41 15.60
N LEU A 74 -17.72 -12.11 15.51
CA LEU A 74 -16.71 -11.46 16.34
C LEU A 74 -17.09 -11.47 17.82
N ALA A 75 -18.36 -11.15 18.15
CA ALA A 75 -18.86 -11.19 19.51
C ALA A 75 -18.81 -12.61 20.09
N TRP A 76 -19.14 -13.63 19.28
CA TRP A 76 -19.08 -15.03 19.70
C TRP A 76 -17.64 -15.52 19.92
N LEU A 77 -16.70 -15.12 19.06
CA LEU A 77 -15.28 -15.49 19.18
C LEU A 77 -14.52 -14.65 20.23
N TRP A 78 -15.13 -13.59 20.77
CA TRP A 78 -14.47 -12.63 21.66
C TRP A 78 -13.73 -13.27 22.85
N PRO A 79 -14.31 -14.23 23.61
CA PRO A 79 -13.60 -14.87 24.72
C PRO A 79 -12.32 -15.60 24.25
N THR A 80 -12.42 -16.35 23.15
CA THR A 80 -11.28 -17.07 22.56
C THR A 80 -10.18 -16.11 22.12
N LEU A 81 -10.55 -14.97 21.52
CA LEU A 81 -9.59 -13.95 21.10
C LEU A 81 -8.86 -13.29 22.29
N ARG A 82 -9.57 -13.06 23.41
CA ARG A 82 -8.96 -12.50 24.64
C ARG A 82 -7.92 -13.43 25.24
N GLU A 83 -8.15 -14.73 25.16
CA GLU A 83 -7.21 -15.75 25.66
C GLU A 83 -6.01 -15.94 24.71
N ASN A 84 -6.19 -15.61 23.42
CA ASN A 84 -5.22 -15.89 22.36
C ASN A 84 -4.74 -14.63 21.63
N VAL A 85 -4.59 -13.51 22.35
CA VAL A 85 -4.17 -12.21 21.76
C VAL A 85 -2.88 -12.34 20.97
N ALA A 86 -1.85 -12.98 21.53
CA ALA A 86 -0.57 -13.13 20.84
C ALA A 86 -0.73 -13.90 19.51
N LEU A 87 -1.56 -14.94 19.49
CA LEU A 87 -1.84 -15.74 18.29
C LEU A 87 -2.60 -14.93 17.24
N LEU A 88 -3.54 -14.06 17.65
CA LEU A 88 -4.25 -13.14 16.76
C LEU A 88 -3.27 -12.23 16.01
N PHE A 89 -2.37 -11.56 16.72
CA PHE A 89 -1.35 -10.70 16.10
C PHE A 89 -0.37 -11.51 15.24
N PHE A 90 -0.06 -12.75 15.64
CA PHE A 90 0.78 -13.66 14.85
C PHE A 90 0.17 -14.01 13.51
N ILE A 91 -1.08 -14.49 13.51
CA ILE A 91 -1.80 -14.84 12.29
C ILE A 91 -1.94 -13.62 11.38
N GLN A 92 -2.22 -12.44 11.94
CA GLN A 92 -2.30 -11.20 11.18
C GLN A 92 -0.96 -10.85 10.52
N HIS A 93 0.14 -10.86 11.28
CA HIS A 93 1.47 -10.54 10.75
C HIS A 93 1.92 -11.55 9.69
N LEU A 94 1.80 -12.85 10.00
CA LEU A 94 2.18 -13.93 9.09
C LEU A 94 1.32 -13.91 7.82
N GLY A 95 0.00 -13.84 7.98
CA GLY A 95 -0.97 -13.83 6.89
C GLY A 95 -0.79 -12.64 5.96
N THR A 96 -0.52 -11.44 6.50
CA THR A 96 -0.25 -10.24 5.70
C THR A 96 0.99 -10.41 4.84
N ASN A 97 2.10 -10.88 5.43
CA ASN A 97 3.34 -11.11 4.70
C ASN A 97 3.19 -12.21 3.65
N LEU A 98 2.51 -13.32 3.95
CA LEU A 98 2.26 -14.38 2.98
C LEU A 98 1.34 -13.90 1.84
N ALA A 99 0.29 -13.14 2.13
CA ALA A 99 -0.61 -12.60 1.12
C ALA A 99 0.12 -11.63 0.17
N LEU A 100 0.93 -10.72 0.72
CA LEU A 100 1.74 -9.79 -0.09
C LEU A 100 2.82 -10.53 -0.87
N GLY A 101 3.53 -11.47 -0.24
CA GLY A 101 4.52 -12.32 -0.91
C GLY A 101 3.91 -13.11 -2.06
N ALA A 102 2.71 -13.70 -1.86
CA ALA A 102 1.99 -14.39 -2.91
C ALA A 102 1.51 -13.44 -4.02
N LEU A 103 1.02 -12.25 -3.68
CA LEU A 103 0.59 -11.25 -4.67
C LEU A 103 1.74 -10.86 -5.62
N PHE A 104 2.91 -10.53 -5.05
CA PHE A 104 4.10 -10.20 -5.85
C PHE A 104 4.65 -11.45 -6.57
N GLY A 105 4.78 -12.57 -5.87
CA GLY A 105 5.35 -13.80 -6.41
C GLY A 105 4.55 -14.40 -7.56
N ARG A 106 3.21 -14.42 -7.46
CA ARG A 106 2.34 -14.91 -8.53
C ARG A 106 2.45 -14.08 -9.80
N SER A 107 2.74 -12.78 -9.68
CA SER A 107 2.96 -11.91 -10.85
C SER A 107 4.24 -12.22 -11.63
N LEU A 108 5.16 -13.03 -11.06
CA LEU A 108 6.42 -13.43 -11.69
C LEU A 108 6.35 -14.78 -12.42
N LEU A 109 5.25 -15.54 -12.24
CA LEU A 109 5.08 -16.88 -12.79
C LEU A 109 4.57 -16.83 -14.24
N GLY A 110 5.13 -17.69 -15.09
CA GLY A 110 4.77 -17.82 -16.51
C GLY A 110 5.10 -16.56 -17.32
N ASP A 111 4.29 -16.31 -18.35
CA ASP A 111 4.36 -15.11 -19.20
C ASP A 111 3.76 -13.86 -18.51
N GLY A 112 3.48 -13.96 -17.21
CA GLY A 112 2.89 -12.90 -16.40
C GLY A 112 3.79 -11.66 -16.30
N GLU A 113 3.18 -10.49 -16.37
CA GLU A 113 3.89 -9.23 -16.16
C GLU A 113 4.04 -8.94 -14.65
N ALA A 114 5.28 -8.73 -14.22
CA ALA A 114 5.58 -8.44 -12.82
C ALA A 114 4.80 -7.23 -12.28
N LEU A 115 4.31 -7.31 -11.04
CA LEU A 115 3.40 -6.32 -10.46
C LEU A 115 3.94 -4.88 -10.53
N ILE A 116 5.24 -4.68 -10.24
CA ILE A 116 5.86 -3.35 -10.32
C ILE A 116 5.90 -2.85 -11.77
N THR A 117 6.04 -3.74 -12.76
CA THR A 117 5.96 -3.39 -14.18
C THR A 117 4.56 -2.89 -14.53
N GLN A 118 3.51 -3.57 -14.06
CA GLN A 118 2.11 -3.15 -14.26
C GLN A 118 1.87 -1.76 -13.67
N LEU A 119 2.32 -1.52 -12.42
CA LEU A 119 2.23 -0.22 -11.76
C LEU A 119 3.00 0.87 -12.51
N ALA A 120 4.22 0.57 -12.95
CA ALA A 120 5.04 1.51 -13.73
C ALA A 120 4.35 1.89 -15.05
N ARG A 121 3.73 0.94 -15.75
CA ARG A 121 2.98 1.19 -16.98
C ARG A 121 1.76 2.08 -16.75
N ALA A 122 0.99 1.79 -15.70
CA ALA A 122 -0.20 2.56 -15.34
C ALA A 122 0.14 4.05 -15.05
N VAL A 123 1.31 4.31 -14.47
CA VAL A 123 1.78 5.67 -14.17
C VAL A 123 2.36 6.37 -15.40
N HIS A 124 3.08 5.65 -16.27
CA HIS A 124 3.85 6.27 -17.36
C HIS A 124 3.12 6.37 -18.71
N GLN A 125 1.88 5.86 -18.85
CA GLN A 125 1.05 5.97 -20.06
C GLN A 125 1.81 5.76 -21.39
N GLY A 126 2.72 4.78 -21.43
CA GLY A 126 3.57 4.51 -22.60
C GLY A 126 4.31 3.18 -22.50
N GLU A 127 4.98 2.78 -23.57
CA GLU A 127 5.77 1.55 -23.62
C GLU A 127 6.99 1.64 -22.68
N LEU A 128 7.14 0.62 -21.85
CA LEU A 128 8.31 0.50 -20.96
C LEU A 128 9.48 -0.07 -21.74
N SER A 129 10.64 0.58 -21.66
CA SER A 129 11.89 0.04 -22.21
C SER A 129 12.20 -1.33 -21.62
N GLU A 130 12.88 -2.19 -22.39
CA GLU A 130 13.22 -3.54 -21.93
C GLU A 130 14.08 -3.52 -20.66
N ARG A 131 14.95 -2.52 -20.51
CA ARG A 131 15.73 -2.29 -19.28
C ARG A 131 14.82 -2.02 -18.08
N LYS A 132 13.79 -1.18 -18.24
CA LYS A 132 12.80 -0.92 -17.19
C LYS A 132 12.02 -2.18 -16.82
N ARG A 133 11.62 -3.00 -17.81
CA ARG A 133 10.92 -4.27 -17.60
C ARG A 133 11.74 -5.27 -16.79
N LEU A 134 13.03 -5.44 -17.12
CA LEU A 134 13.95 -6.31 -16.38
C LEU A 134 14.15 -5.82 -14.93
N TYR A 135 14.35 -4.51 -14.76
CA TYR A 135 14.48 -3.88 -13.43
C TYR A 135 13.23 -4.10 -12.57
N THR A 136 12.04 -3.82 -13.09
CA THR A 136 10.79 -3.93 -12.32
C THR A 136 10.47 -5.38 -11.97
N ARG A 137 10.88 -6.34 -12.82
CA ARG A 137 10.82 -7.78 -12.51
C ARG A 137 11.75 -8.15 -11.36
N GLN A 138 13.00 -7.67 -11.35
CA GLN A 138 13.94 -7.87 -10.24
C GLN A 138 13.44 -7.24 -8.94
N ALA A 139 12.92 -6.02 -9.01
CA ALA A 139 12.32 -5.36 -7.86
C ALA A 139 11.13 -6.17 -7.31
N THR A 140 10.26 -6.70 -8.19
CA THR A 140 9.12 -7.54 -7.78
C THR A 140 9.60 -8.83 -7.10
N LEU A 141 10.69 -9.44 -7.58
CA LEU A 141 11.31 -10.60 -6.93
C LEU A 141 11.86 -10.23 -5.54
N ALA A 142 12.56 -9.10 -5.42
CA ALA A 142 13.10 -8.64 -4.14
C ALA A 142 11.98 -8.39 -3.10
N TRP A 143 10.87 -7.79 -3.51
CA TRP A 143 9.67 -7.62 -2.67
C TRP A 143 9.04 -8.96 -2.28
N THR A 144 8.96 -9.91 -3.21
CA THR A 144 8.48 -11.28 -2.92
C THR A 144 9.34 -11.94 -1.83
N LEU A 145 10.67 -11.93 -2.00
CA LEU A 145 11.60 -12.54 -1.06
C LEU A 145 11.59 -11.83 0.30
N PHE A 146 11.46 -10.50 0.31
CA PHE A 146 11.33 -9.72 1.54
C PHE A 146 10.11 -10.16 2.36
N PHE A 147 8.94 -10.26 1.74
CA PHE A 147 7.72 -10.66 2.44
C PHE A 147 7.77 -12.13 2.89
N LEU A 148 8.27 -13.04 2.05
CA LEU A 148 8.44 -14.45 2.43
C LEU A 148 9.47 -14.63 3.55
N GLY A 149 10.57 -13.87 3.52
CA GLY A 149 11.57 -13.84 4.58
C GLY A 149 11.01 -13.33 5.91
N ASN A 150 10.21 -12.26 5.87
CA ASN A 150 9.53 -11.75 7.07
C ASN A 150 8.53 -12.77 7.64
N ALA A 151 7.76 -13.44 6.78
CA ALA A 151 6.86 -14.51 7.20
C ALA A 151 7.62 -15.67 7.87
N LEU A 152 8.72 -16.12 7.25
CA LEU A 152 9.56 -17.19 7.77
C LEU A 152 10.19 -16.84 9.12
N ILE A 153 10.83 -15.67 9.23
CA ILE A 153 11.44 -15.20 10.49
C ILE A 153 10.37 -15.05 11.57
N SER A 154 9.19 -14.52 11.22
CA SER A 154 8.07 -14.41 12.16
C SER A 154 7.64 -15.79 12.69
N ALA A 155 7.51 -16.79 11.82
CA ALA A 155 7.16 -18.15 12.20
C ALA A 155 8.24 -18.80 13.09
N ILE A 156 9.51 -18.63 12.74
CA ILE A 156 10.63 -19.14 13.53
C ILE A 156 10.64 -18.52 14.93
N LEU A 157 10.54 -17.19 15.02
CA LEU A 157 10.51 -16.50 16.31
C LEU A 157 9.28 -16.87 17.13
N TRP A 158 8.12 -17.06 16.50
CA TRP A 158 6.92 -17.50 17.20
C TRP A 158 7.05 -18.90 17.81
N LEU A 159 7.67 -19.83 17.07
CA LEU A 159 7.81 -21.22 17.50
C LEU A 159 8.95 -21.42 18.50
N LEU A 160 10.03 -20.64 18.39
CA LEU A 160 11.30 -20.92 19.09
C LEU A 160 11.69 -19.84 20.11
N ALA A 161 11.09 -18.66 20.10
CA ALA A 161 11.46 -17.54 20.97
C ALA A 161 10.31 -17.12 21.90
N PRO A 162 10.60 -16.46 23.04
CA PRO A 162 9.57 -15.88 23.89
C PRO A 162 8.71 -14.86 23.14
N HIS A 163 7.40 -14.82 23.42
CA HIS A 163 6.45 -13.90 22.77
C HIS A 163 6.89 -12.42 22.72
N PRO A 164 7.54 -11.84 23.75
CA PRO A 164 8.04 -10.46 23.66
C PRO A 164 9.08 -10.26 22.56
N VAL A 165 9.96 -11.24 22.32
CA VAL A 165 11.00 -11.17 21.27
C VAL A 165 10.36 -11.20 19.89
N TRP A 166 9.45 -12.16 19.66
CA TRP A 166 8.65 -12.21 18.45
C TRP A 166 7.88 -10.90 18.22
N SER A 167 7.27 -10.36 19.28
CA SER A 167 6.47 -9.14 19.22
C SER A 167 7.29 -7.89 18.86
N ILE A 168 8.54 -7.79 19.32
CA ILE A 168 9.46 -6.71 18.88
C ILE A 168 9.67 -6.78 17.36
N PHE A 169 9.95 -7.97 16.84
CA PHE A 169 10.13 -8.18 15.41
C PHE A 169 8.86 -7.82 14.62
N ALA A 170 7.73 -8.43 14.98
CA ALA A 170 6.48 -8.30 14.23
C ALA A 170 5.85 -6.90 14.32
N ASN A 171 5.98 -6.19 15.44
CA ASN A 171 5.28 -4.92 15.64
C ASN A 171 6.20 -3.71 15.54
N LEU A 172 7.38 -3.75 16.16
CA LEU A 172 8.29 -2.60 16.21
C LEU A 172 9.22 -2.56 14.99
N MET A 173 9.70 -3.71 14.50
CA MET A 173 10.64 -3.76 13.37
C MET A 173 9.96 -3.78 11.99
N SER A 174 8.66 -4.07 11.90
CA SER A 174 7.93 -4.08 10.63
C SER A 174 8.07 -2.76 9.84
N ALA A 175 7.83 -1.61 10.47
CA ALA A 175 7.94 -0.32 9.80
C ALA A 175 9.40 0.03 9.41
N PRO A 176 10.41 -0.11 10.30
CA PRO A 176 11.82 0.04 9.93
C PRO A 176 12.28 -0.86 8.78
N LEU A 177 11.91 -2.15 8.80
CA LEU A 177 12.29 -3.10 7.75
C LEU A 177 11.64 -2.74 6.41
N LEU A 178 10.36 -2.35 6.43
CA LEU A 178 9.66 -1.90 5.25
C LEU A 178 10.29 -0.63 4.67
N ALA A 179 10.63 0.34 5.53
CA ALA A 179 11.34 1.55 5.13
C ALA A 179 12.72 1.24 4.53
N ALA A 180 13.48 0.33 5.15
CA ALA A 180 14.77 -0.11 4.65
C ALA A 180 14.64 -0.77 3.26
N MET A 181 13.60 -1.59 3.05
CA MET A 181 13.31 -2.20 1.75
C MET A 181 13.01 -1.15 0.68
N PHE A 182 12.19 -0.15 0.98
CA PHE A 182 11.92 0.98 0.06
C PHE A 182 13.18 1.79 -0.26
N ILE A 183 14.01 2.08 0.74
CA ILE A 183 15.29 2.80 0.54
C ILE A 183 16.22 1.95 -0.32
N GLY A 184 16.32 0.65 -0.06
CA GLY A 184 17.13 -0.29 -0.85
C GLY A 184 16.70 -0.34 -2.31
N GLU A 185 15.39 -0.44 -2.57
CA GLU A 185 14.81 -0.39 -3.92
C GLU A 185 15.14 0.95 -4.60
N HIS A 186 14.98 2.07 -3.89
CA HIS A 186 15.27 3.39 -4.43
C HIS A 186 16.75 3.58 -4.80
N LEU A 187 17.66 3.13 -3.93
CA LEU A 187 19.11 3.18 -4.19
C LEU A 187 19.49 2.28 -5.37
N TRP A 188 18.91 1.09 -5.45
CA TRP A 188 19.09 0.19 -6.60
C TRP A 188 18.59 0.84 -7.89
N ARG A 189 17.40 1.46 -7.86
CA ARG A 189 16.83 2.24 -8.96
C ARG A 189 17.77 3.34 -9.44
N ALA A 190 18.33 4.09 -8.49
CA ALA A 190 19.23 5.20 -8.75
C ALA A 190 20.61 4.75 -9.29
N ARG A 191 21.00 3.49 -9.10
CA ARG A 191 22.23 2.94 -9.69
C ARG A 191 22.02 2.33 -11.07
N VAL A 192 20.91 1.61 -11.27
CA VAL A 192 20.68 0.81 -12.49
C VAL A 192 20.07 1.61 -13.64
N LEU A 193 19.24 2.63 -13.36
CA LEU A 193 18.62 3.43 -14.42
C LEU A 193 19.43 4.69 -14.76
N PRO A 194 19.81 4.90 -16.04
CA PRO A 194 20.44 6.13 -16.51
C PRO A 194 19.59 7.39 -16.24
N PRO A 195 20.21 8.57 -16.05
CA PRO A 195 19.50 9.84 -15.79
C PRO A 195 18.45 10.21 -16.84
N ASP A 196 18.69 9.82 -18.08
CA ASP A 196 17.89 10.04 -19.30
C ASP A 196 16.54 9.31 -19.31
N GLU A 197 16.38 8.25 -18.50
CA GLU A 197 15.12 7.55 -18.29
C GLU A 197 14.39 7.96 -17.00
N ARG A 198 14.98 8.86 -16.21
CA ARG A 198 14.35 9.48 -15.03
C ARG A 198 13.56 10.68 -15.54
N PRO A 199 12.23 10.74 -15.37
CA PRO A 199 11.51 11.96 -15.70
C PRO A 199 12.08 13.09 -14.84
N SER A 200 12.81 14.02 -15.48
CA SER A 200 13.30 15.20 -14.78
C SER A 200 12.09 15.97 -14.28
N ILE A 201 12.08 16.30 -12.98
CA ILE A 201 11.04 17.13 -12.37
C ILE A 201 10.84 18.44 -13.18
N ALA A 202 11.90 18.94 -13.82
CA ALA A 202 11.87 20.10 -14.69
C ALA A 202 11.15 19.88 -16.03
N GLN A 203 11.13 18.65 -16.55
CA GLN A 203 10.38 18.28 -17.77
C GLN A 203 8.88 18.10 -17.45
N VAL A 204 8.56 17.45 -16.32
CA VAL A 204 7.17 17.34 -15.83
C VAL A 204 6.58 18.72 -15.53
N ALA A 205 7.34 19.60 -14.87
CA ALA A 205 6.92 20.97 -14.60
C ALA A 205 6.74 21.81 -15.88
N ARG A 206 7.59 21.61 -16.91
CA ARG A 206 7.42 22.24 -18.23
C ARG A 206 6.17 21.74 -18.96
N ALA A 207 5.92 20.43 -18.95
CA ALA A 207 4.74 19.84 -19.58
C ALA A 207 3.43 20.35 -18.97
N TYR A 208 3.36 20.49 -17.64
CA TYR A 208 2.22 21.11 -16.96
C TYR A 208 2.02 22.60 -17.32
N ARG A 209 3.12 23.37 -17.41
CA ARG A 209 3.05 24.79 -17.81
C ARG A 209 2.61 24.97 -19.27
N MET A 210 2.96 24.05 -20.16
CA MET A 210 2.51 24.09 -21.56
C MET A 210 1.03 23.72 -21.70
N ARG A 211 0.54 22.74 -20.92
CA ARG A 211 -0.87 22.35 -20.91
C ARG A 211 -1.82 23.41 -20.35
N ASN A 212 -1.35 24.27 -19.44
CA ASN A 212 -2.12 25.42 -18.96
C ASN A 212 -2.01 26.66 -19.88
N ARG A 213 -1.19 26.62 -20.94
CA ARG A 213 -0.99 27.72 -21.90
C ARG A 213 -1.70 27.51 -23.24
N GLN A 214 -2.43 26.40 -23.43
CA GLN A 214 -3.34 26.24 -24.54
C GLN A 214 -4.76 26.59 -24.09
N PRO A 215 -5.28 27.79 -24.40
CA PRO A 215 -6.72 27.95 -24.53
C PRO A 215 -7.19 26.93 -25.58
N GLY A 216 -8.30 26.24 -25.31
CA GLY A 216 -8.90 25.33 -26.28
C GLY A 216 -9.10 26.03 -27.63
N PRO A 217 -9.08 25.29 -28.75
CA PRO A 217 -9.27 25.89 -30.06
C PRO A 217 -10.60 26.63 -30.06
N ALA A 218 -10.54 27.96 -30.17
CA ALA A 218 -11.70 28.76 -30.49
C ALA A 218 -12.15 28.31 -31.87
N THR A 219 -13.33 27.69 -31.93
CA THR A 219 -14.03 27.32 -33.15
C THR A 219 -14.21 28.58 -34.00
N ASP A 220 -13.36 28.76 -35.01
CA ASP A 220 -13.57 29.73 -36.09
C ASP A 220 -14.79 29.28 -36.91
N LEU A 221 -15.99 29.68 -36.45
CA LEU A 221 -17.18 29.68 -37.28
C LEU A 221 -17.02 30.81 -38.30
N LYS A 222 -16.41 30.49 -39.45
CA LYS A 222 -16.59 31.29 -40.68
C LYS A 222 -18.08 31.33 -41.01
N THR A 223 -18.72 32.47 -40.73
CA THR A 223 -20.04 32.82 -41.26
C THR A 223 -19.92 32.97 -42.79
N PRO A 224 -20.75 32.29 -43.59
CA PRO A 224 -20.80 32.53 -45.04
C PRO A 224 -21.38 33.93 -45.32
N GLN A 225 -20.72 34.71 -46.18
CA GLN A 225 -21.28 35.94 -46.75
C GLN A 225 -22.51 35.59 -47.62
N PRO A 226 -23.64 36.31 -47.49
CA PRO A 226 -24.75 36.16 -48.41
C PRO A 226 -24.42 36.81 -49.76
N PRO A 227 -24.90 36.25 -50.89
CA PRO A 227 -24.59 36.78 -52.22
C PRO A 227 -25.18 38.18 -52.41
N ALA A 228 -24.38 39.06 -53.03
CA ALA A 228 -24.84 40.35 -53.53
C ALA A 228 -25.88 40.14 -54.63
N ASN A 229 -27.08 40.69 -54.45
CA ASN A 229 -28.13 40.66 -55.45
C ASN A 229 -27.79 41.68 -56.56
N PRO A 230 -27.77 41.29 -57.84
CA PRO A 230 -27.68 42.26 -58.93
C PRO A 230 -29.07 42.86 -59.21
N SER A 231 -29.11 44.20 -59.22
CA SER A 231 -30.06 45.13 -59.90
C SER A 231 -31.55 44.85 -59.78
#